data_AF-A0A7T8EDK1-F1
#
_entry.id   AF-A0A7T8EDK1-F1
#
_cell.length_a   1.000
_cell.length_b   1.000
_cell.length_c   1.000
_cell.angle_alpha   90.00
_cell.angle_beta   90.00
_cell.angle_gamma   90.00
#
_symmetry.space_group_name_H-M   'P 1'
#
loop_
_entity.id
_entity.type
_entity.pdbx_description
1 polymer ?
#
loop_
_entity_poly.entity_id
_entity_poly.type
_entity_poly.pdbx_seq_one_letter_code
_entity_poly.pdbx_strand_id
1 'polypeptide(L)'
;MPKEWIDVADTAVKIGLGALITGVFTYLGVKTSHRSEKQKFMLEHKTKLLEQISDDVETYFRSFDSYIAKIAGITKHQKNNNEEGNDFSVKQKKSINERDQALVEGWAYQKSAISRLRLVKANVAVKALGKFNSLEKELRDRIVFDKEVPTYDEVVDLRKRVAVQKREVHKALADFYDGLQTNNKDTQY
;
A
#
# COMPACT_ATOMS: atom_id res chain seq x y z
N MET A 1 -11.13 -0.09 27.08
CA MET A 1 -11.45 -0.21 25.65
C MET A 1 -10.78 0.94 24.89
N PRO A 2 -9.66 0.72 24.17
CA PRO A 2 -8.96 1.78 23.42
C PRO A 2 -8.72 1.45 21.94
N LYS A 3 -9.50 0.55 21.32
CA LYS A 3 -9.29 0.11 19.92
C LYS A 3 -10.01 0.98 18.87
N GLU A 4 -11.04 1.72 19.25
CA GLU A 4 -11.89 2.42 18.27
C GLU A 4 -11.24 3.67 17.68
N TRP A 5 -10.44 4.42 18.44
CA TRP A 5 -9.82 5.66 17.93
C TRP A 5 -8.71 5.41 16.91
N ILE A 6 -8.01 4.28 17.02
CA ILE A 6 -6.95 3.88 16.09
C ILE A 6 -7.56 3.42 14.75
N ASP A 7 -8.69 2.72 14.77
CA ASP A 7 -9.38 2.27 13.54
C ASP A 7 -10.05 3.43 12.77
N VAL A 8 -10.54 4.45 13.48
CA VAL A 8 -11.12 5.65 12.84
C VAL A 8 -10.04 6.48 12.14
N ALA A 9 -8.85 6.62 12.73
CA ALA A 9 -7.71 7.29 12.09
C ALA A 9 -7.18 6.52 10.86
N ASP A 10 -7.23 5.18 10.90
CA ASP A 10 -6.80 4.29 9.79
C ASP A 10 -7.63 4.49 8.51
N THR A 11 -8.95 4.62 8.67
CA THR A 11 -9.87 4.89 7.56
C THR A 11 -9.74 6.34 7.08
N ALA A 12 -9.51 7.29 7.99
CA ALA A 12 -9.37 8.70 7.67
C ALA A 12 -8.10 9.04 6.87
N VAL A 13 -6.97 8.36 7.09
CA VAL A 13 -5.75 8.54 6.27
C VAL A 13 -5.95 7.97 4.86
N LYS A 14 -6.64 6.83 4.75
CA LYS A 14 -6.88 6.13 3.48
C LYS A 14 -7.89 6.87 2.58
N ILE A 15 -8.97 7.38 3.17
CA ILE A 15 -9.93 8.24 2.49
C ILE A 15 -9.35 9.65 2.29
N GLY A 16 -8.57 10.12 3.26
CA GLY A 16 -7.96 11.44 3.27
C GLY A 16 -6.97 11.64 2.14
N LEU A 17 -6.11 10.66 1.82
CA LEU A 17 -5.14 10.83 0.74
C LEU A 17 -5.83 10.99 -0.63
N GLY A 18 -6.86 10.19 -0.91
CA GLY A 18 -7.65 10.31 -2.14
C GLY A 18 -8.42 11.63 -2.23
N ALA A 19 -9.12 12.01 -1.14
CA ALA A 19 -9.89 13.25 -1.09
C ALA A 19 -9.01 14.52 -1.10
N LEU A 20 -7.83 14.47 -0.48
CA LEU A 20 -6.86 15.57 -0.43
C LEU A 20 -6.20 15.75 -1.80
N ILE A 21 -5.87 14.66 -2.49
CA ILE A 21 -5.42 14.70 -3.88
C ILE A 21 -6.49 15.32 -4.78
N THR A 22 -7.72 14.78 -4.78
CA THR A 22 -8.81 15.26 -5.66
C THR A 22 -9.23 16.71 -5.35
N GLY A 23 -9.36 17.08 -4.08
CA GLY A 23 -9.78 18.43 -3.68
C GLY A 23 -8.77 19.52 -4.06
N VAL A 24 -7.48 19.18 -4.14
CA VAL A 24 -6.43 20.15 -4.47
C VAL A 24 -6.29 20.39 -5.97
N PHE A 25 -6.60 19.42 -6.85
CA PHE A 25 -6.71 19.69 -8.29
C PHE A 25 -7.76 20.75 -8.60
N THR A 26 -8.90 20.70 -7.90
CA THR A 26 -9.95 21.72 -8.01
C THR A 26 -9.47 23.08 -7.50
N TYR A 27 -8.73 23.13 -6.39
CA TYR A 27 -8.26 24.38 -5.80
C TYR A 27 -7.10 25.04 -6.58
N LEU A 28 -6.12 24.26 -7.06
CA LEU A 28 -4.99 24.76 -7.85
C LEU A 28 -5.43 25.32 -9.21
N GLY A 29 -6.48 24.75 -9.81
CA GLY A 29 -7.07 25.24 -11.05
C GLY A 29 -7.71 26.63 -10.93
N VAL A 30 -8.19 26.99 -9.74
CA VAL A 30 -8.99 28.22 -9.53
C VAL A 30 -8.14 29.42 -9.08
N LYS A 31 -7.01 29.25 -8.38
CA LYS A 31 -6.33 30.37 -7.69
C LYS A 31 -5.07 30.94 -8.35
N THR A 32 -4.51 30.33 -9.39
CA THR A 32 -3.14 30.67 -9.85
C THR A 32 -3.11 31.19 -11.28
N SER A 33 -3.45 32.47 -11.46
CA SER A 33 -3.57 33.11 -12.78
C SER A 33 -2.23 33.66 -13.33
N HIS A 34 -1.19 33.96 -12.54
CA HIS A 34 0.02 34.67 -13.02
C HIS A 34 1.36 34.15 -12.41
N ARG A 35 1.75 32.89 -12.64
CA ARG A 35 3.12 32.41 -12.34
C ARG A 35 3.63 31.51 -13.48
N SER A 36 4.95 31.57 -13.72
CA SER A 36 5.72 30.81 -14.73
C SER A 36 5.08 29.46 -15.09
N GLU A 37 4.54 29.36 -16.31
CA GLU A 37 3.84 28.17 -16.83
C GLU A 37 4.63 26.88 -16.62
N LYS A 38 5.97 26.96 -16.66
CA LYS A 38 6.88 25.83 -16.43
C LYS A 38 6.80 25.28 -15.00
N GLN A 39 6.71 26.14 -13.98
CA GLN A 39 6.58 25.68 -12.59
C GLN A 39 5.20 25.06 -12.35
N LYS A 40 4.15 25.66 -12.92
CA LYS A 40 2.79 25.11 -12.89
C LYS A 40 2.73 23.73 -13.53
N PHE A 41 3.25 23.60 -14.76
CA PHE A 41 3.31 22.34 -15.48
C PHE A 41 4.06 21.25 -14.68
N MET A 42 5.21 21.60 -14.10
CA MET A 42 5.99 20.64 -13.30
C MET A 42 5.26 20.20 -12.03
N LEU A 43 4.54 21.11 -11.35
CA LEU A 43 3.75 20.78 -10.17
C LEU A 43 2.56 19.89 -10.54
N GLU A 44 1.78 20.27 -11.56
CA GLU A 44 0.65 19.49 -12.06
C GLU A 44 1.09 18.09 -12.49
N HIS A 45 2.21 17.99 -13.21
CA HIS A 45 2.77 16.72 -13.65
C HIS A 45 3.18 15.83 -12.47
N LYS A 46 3.88 16.36 -11.47
CA LYS A 46 4.26 15.61 -10.26
C LYS A 46 3.03 15.17 -9.46
N THR A 47 2.04 16.04 -9.35
CA THR A 47 0.78 15.74 -8.66
C THR A 47 0.07 14.59 -9.35
N LYS A 48 -0.10 14.65 -10.67
CA LYS A 48 -0.68 13.56 -11.47
C LYS A 48 0.08 12.25 -11.34
N LEU A 49 1.42 12.30 -11.32
CA LEU A 49 2.24 11.11 -11.08
C LEU A 49 1.99 10.53 -9.68
N LEU A 50 1.79 11.36 -8.66
CA LEU A 50 1.47 10.90 -7.30
C LEU A 50 0.09 10.23 -7.21
N GLU A 51 -0.91 10.69 -7.96
CA GLU A 51 -2.20 10.00 -8.04
C GLU A 51 -2.01 8.59 -8.60
N GLN A 52 -1.33 8.49 -9.74
CA GLN A 52 -1.05 7.21 -10.39
C GLN A 52 -0.22 6.27 -9.51
N ILE A 53 0.74 6.82 -8.77
CA ILE A 53 1.52 6.06 -7.77
C ILE A 53 0.59 5.52 -6.68
N SER A 54 -0.31 6.36 -6.16
CA SER A 54 -1.21 5.99 -5.08
C SER A 54 -2.18 4.89 -5.52
N ASP A 55 -2.74 4.99 -6.72
CA ASP A 55 -3.62 3.97 -7.29
C ASP A 55 -2.90 2.63 -7.50
N ASP A 56 -1.68 2.65 -8.03
CA ASP A 56 -0.86 1.46 -8.22
C ASP A 56 -0.51 0.80 -6.88
N VAL A 57 -0.11 1.61 -5.88
CA VAL A 57 0.20 1.13 -4.53
C VAL A 57 -1.03 0.47 -3.89
N GLU A 58 -2.20 1.08 -3.97
CA GLU A 58 -3.42 0.51 -3.41
C GLU A 58 -3.88 -0.75 -4.14
N THR A 59 -3.72 -0.80 -5.46
CA THR A 59 -4.01 -2.00 -6.24
C THR A 59 -3.15 -3.17 -5.78
N TYR A 60 -1.84 -2.95 -5.60
CA TYR A 60 -0.93 -3.94 -5.06
C TYR A 60 -1.24 -4.31 -3.59
N PHE A 61 -1.61 -3.33 -2.75
CA PHE A 61 -2.00 -3.59 -1.37
C PHE A 61 -3.24 -4.48 -1.25
N ARG A 62 -4.22 -4.30 -2.15
CA ARG A 62 -5.44 -5.10 -2.19
C ARG A 62 -5.18 -6.52 -2.64
N SER A 63 -4.28 -6.73 -3.61
CA SER A 63 -3.94 -8.09 -4.05
C SER A 63 -3.28 -8.88 -2.92
N PHE A 64 -2.38 -8.26 -2.16
CA PHE A 64 -1.76 -8.90 -1.00
C PHE A 64 -2.73 -9.11 0.17
N ASP A 65 -3.64 -8.16 0.45
CA ASP A 65 -4.69 -8.35 1.46
C ASP A 65 -5.57 -9.55 1.14
N SER A 66 -5.94 -9.71 -0.14
CA SER A 66 -6.77 -10.82 -0.60
C SER A 66 -6.07 -12.17 -0.40
N TYR A 67 -4.76 -12.22 -0.69
CA TYR A 67 -3.93 -13.40 -0.46
C TYR A 67 -3.83 -13.75 1.03
N ILE A 68 -3.43 -12.79 1.87
CA ILE A 68 -3.35 -12.98 3.33
C ILE A 68 -4.71 -13.37 3.93
N ALA A 69 -5.80 -12.72 3.51
CA ALA A 69 -7.13 -12.98 4.06
C ALA A 69 -7.59 -14.41 3.77
N LYS A 70 -7.25 -14.93 2.59
CA LYS A 70 -7.52 -16.33 2.23
C LYS A 70 -6.80 -17.29 3.17
N ILE A 71 -5.51 -17.07 3.38
CA ILE A 71 -4.68 -17.89 4.27
C ILE A 71 -5.20 -17.80 5.70
N ALA A 72 -5.46 -16.59 6.21
CA ALA A 72 -5.99 -16.36 7.54
C ALA A 72 -7.33 -17.08 7.77
N GLY A 73 -8.21 -17.12 6.75
CA GLY A 73 -9.49 -17.83 6.84
C GLY A 73 -9.29 -19.35 6.97
N ILE A 74 -8.33 -19.90 6.23
CA ILE A 74 -8.00 -21.33 6.28
C ILE A 74 -7.37 -21.69 7.62
N THR A 75 -6.35 -20.95 8.06
CA THR A 75 -5.63 -21.23 9.30
C THR A 75 -6.52 -21.02 10.53
N LYS A 76 -7.45 -20.06 10.48
CA LYS A 76 -8.48 -19.90 11.52
C LYS A 76 -9.39 -21.13 11.64
N HIS A 77 -9.82 -21.67 10.51
CA HIS A 77 -10.65 -22.88 10.50
C HIS A 77 -9.87 -24.08 11.06
N GLN A 78 -8.60 -24.24 10.67
CA GLN A 78 -7.72 -25.28 11.22
C GLN A 78 -7.57 -25.14 12.74
N LYS A 79 -7.26 -23.93 13.24
CA LYS A 79 -7.16 -23.65 14.67
C LYS A 79 -8.44 -24.02 15.43
N ASN A 80 -9.61 -23.66 14.89
CA ASN A 80 -10.90 -23.97 15.52
C ASN A 80 -11.20 -25.48 15.60
N ASN A 81 -10.63 -26.27 14.69
CA ASN A 81 -10.82 -27.72 14.64
C ASN A 81 -9.66 -28.51 15.25
N ASN A 82 -8.67 -27.84 15.86
CA ASN A 82 -7.42 -28.45 16.36
C ASN A 82 -6.60 -29.15 15.26
N GLU A 83 -6.62 -28.59 14.05
CA GLU A 83 -5.90 -29.05 12.86
C GLU A 83 -4.74 -28.12 12.50
N GLU A 84 -4.26 -27.31 13.45
CA GLU A 84 -3.19 -26.36 13.20
C GLU A 84 -1.87 -27.07 12.85
N GLY A 85 -1.16 -26.55 11.86
CA GLY A 85 0.04 -27.20 11.30
C GLY A 85 -0.25 -28.32 10.30
N ASN A 86 -1.52 -28.72 10.11
CA ASN A 86 -1.87 -29.63 9.02
C ASN A 86 -1.62 -28.98 7.66
N ASP A 87 -1.09 -29.77 6.74
CA ASP A 87 -0.92 -29.40 5.34
C ASP A 87 -2.22 -28.87 4.71
N PHE A 88 -2.09 -27.90 3.81
CA PHE A 88 -3.22 -27.47 3.01
C PHE A 88 -3.72 -28.62 2.11
N SER A 89 -5.02 -28.91 2.21
CA SER A 89 -5.74 -29.78 1.27
C SER A 89 -5.61 -29.28 -0.18
N VAL A 90 -5.85 -30.17 -1.15
CA VAL A 90 -5.82 -29.82 -2.58
C VAL A 90 -6.75 -28.64 -2.90
N LYS A 91 -7.95 -28.61 -2.30
CA LYS A 91 -8.91 -27.52 -2.49
C LYS A 91 -8.41 -26.20 -1.89
N GLN A 92 -7.80 -26.24 -0.71
CA GLN A 92 -7.20 -25.06 -0.07
C GLN A 92 -6.03 -24.53 -0.91
N LYS A 93 -5.09 -25.40 -1.32
CA LYS A 93 -3.96 -25.07 -2.21
C LYS A 93 -4.43 -24.39 -3.48
N LYS A 94 -5.46 -24.93 -4.15
CA LYS A 94 -6.06 -24.30 -5.34
C LYS A 94 -6.58 -22.89 -5.04
N SER A 95 -7.35 -22.73 -3.97
CA SER A 95 -7.91 -21.42 -3.60
C SER A 95 -6.87 -20.38 -3.16
N ILE A 96 -5.74 -20.83 -2.60
CA ILE A 96 -4.59 -19.98 -2.28
C ILE A 96 -3.89 -19.57 -3.59
N ASN A 97 -3.66 -20.51 -4.51
CA ASN A 97 -3.04 -20.24 -5.81
C ASN A 97 -3.82 -19.23 -6.64
N GLU A 98 -5.15 -19.26 -6.63
CA GLU A 98 -5.99 -18.26 -7.29
C GLU A 98 -5.73 -16.84 -6.76
N ARG A 99 -5.41 -16.70 -5.46
CA ARG A 99 -5.04 -15.41 -4.86
C ARG A 99 -3.57 -15.06 -5.06
N ASP A 100 -2.68 -16.06 -5.10
CA ASP A 100 -1.27 -15.88 -5.44
C ASP A 100 -1.11 -15.33 -6.86
N GLN A 101 -1.86 -15.86 -7.83
CA GLN A 101 -1.84 -15.36 -9.21
C GLN A 101 -2.23 -13.89 -9.29
N ALA A 102 -3.32 -13.50 -8.60
CA ALA A 102 -3.73 -12.09 -8.51
C ALA A 102 -2.68 -11.21 -7.81
N LEU A 103 -1.94 -11.74 -6.83
CA LEU A 103 -0.81 -11.05 -6.20
C LEU A 103 0.36 -10.86 -7.17
N VAL A 104 0.72 -11.89 -7.93
CA VAL A 104 1.77 -11.85 -8.96
C VAL A 104 1.42 -10.82 -10.04
N GLU A 105 0.17 -10.76 -10.50
CA GLU A 105 -0.31 -9.69 -11.39
C GLU A 105 -0.17 -8.30 -10.73
N GLY A 106 -0.46 -8.23 -9.43
CA GLY A 106 -0.25 -7.06 -8.57
C GLY A 106 1.19 -6.51 -8.58
N TRP A 107 2.20 -7.35 -8.85
CA TRP A 107 3.60 -6.90 -8.90
C TRP A 107 3.85 -5.87 -10.00
N ALA A 108 3.12 -5.91 -11.11
CA ALA A 108 3.25 -4.91 -12.17
C ALA A 108 2.98 -3.49 -11.64
N TYR A 109 1.93 -3.34 -10.82
CA TYR A 109 1.59 -2.08 -10.16
C TYR A 109 2.66 -1.66 -9.17
N GLN A 110 3.20 -2.59 -8.37
CA GLN A 110 4.33 -2.29 -7.49
C GLN A 110 5.54 -1.75 -8.27
N LYS A 111 5.96 -2.41 -9.36
CA LYS A 111 7.12 -1.96 -10.16
C LYS A 111 6.87 -0.60 -10.79
N SER A 112 5.66 -0.39 -11.30
CA SER A 112 5.22 0.87 -11.87
C SER A 112 5.28 2.01 -10.83
N ALA A 113 4.71 1.80 -9.63
CA ALA A 113 4.80 2.75 -8.52
C ALA A 113 6.26 3.06 -8.12
N ILE A 114 7.11 2.03 -7.95
CA ILE A 114 8.53 2.22 -7.60
C ILE A 114 9.25 3.05 -8.67
N SER A 115 9.00 2.78 -9.95
CA SER A 115 9.62 3.51 -11.06
C SER A 115 9.22 4.99 -11.01
N ARG A 116 7.93 5.30 -10.91
CA ARG A 116 7.43 6.68 -10.84
C ARG A 116 7.89 7.41 -9.58
N LEU A 117 7.92 6.72 -8.43
CA LEU A 117 8.45 7.28 -7.18
C LEU A 117 9.92 7.70 -7.32
N ARG A 118 10.74 6.91 -8.03
CA ARG A 118 12.14 7.25 -8.32
C ARG A 118 12.25 8.46 -9.25
N LEU A 119 11.39 8.56 -10.27
CA LEU A 119 11.36 9.71 -11.18
C LEU A 119 11.09 11.03 -10.43
N VAL A 120 10.20 11.00 -9.45
CA VAL A 120 9.89 12.18 -8.61
C VAL A 120 10.84 12.34 -7.41
N LYS A 121 11.84 11.47 -7.25
CA LYS A 121 12.82 11.45 -6.14
C LYS A 121 12.21 11.22 -4.76
N ALA A 122 11.06 10.55 -4.68
CA ALA A 122 10.39 10.19 -3.42
C ALA A 122 11.04 8.97 -2.74
N ASN A 123 12.33 9.07 -2.41
CA ASN A 123 13.15 7.95 -1.92
C ASN A 123 12.64 7.34 -0.60
N VAL A 124 12.03 8.14 0.27
CA VAL A 124 11.44 7.66 1.53
C VAL A 124 10.26 6.72 1.24
N ALA A 125 9.37 7.09 0.32
CA ALA A 125 8.26 6.25 -0.11
C ALA A 125 8.74 4.97 -0.83
N VAL A 126 9.81 5.05 -1.64
CA VAL A 126 10.44 3.85 -2.23
C VAL A 126 10.91 2.88 -1.14
N LYS A 127 11.57 3.37 -0.09
CA LYS A 127 12.04 2.54 1.02
C LYS A 127 10.87 1.93 1.79
N ALA A 128 9.83 2.71 2.07
CA ALA A 128 8.64 2.23 2.76
C ALA A 128 7.92 1.12 1.95
N LEU A 129 7.76 1.31 0.65
CA LEU A 129 7.15 0.29 -0.22
C LEU A 129 8.04 -0.96 -0.35
N GLY A 130 9.36 -0.80 -0.29
CA GLY A 130 10.31 -1.91 -0.23
C GLY A 130 10.16 -2.77 1.03
N LYS A 131 9.92 -2.15 2.19
CA LYS A 131 9.63 -2.88 3.45
C LYS A 131 8.29 -3.60 3.41
N PHE A 132 7.29 -3.03 2.73
CA PHE A 132 6.03 -3.74 2.49
C PHE A 132 6.27 -5.02 1.68
N ASN A 133 7.04 -4.91 0.60
CA ASN A 133 7.39 -6.03 -0.27
C ASN A 133 8.15 -7.15 0.47
N SER A 134 8.96 -6.84 1.49
CA SER A 134 9.61 -7.89 2.30
C SER A 134 8.61 -8.69 3.13
N LEU A 135 7.53 -8.08 3.64
CA LEU A 135 6.47 -8.79 4.36
C LEU A 135 5.67 -9.70 3.42
N GLU A 136 5.48 -9.27 2.16
CA GLU A 136 4.89 -10.12 1.13
C GLU A 136 5.73 -11.35 0.86
N LYS A 137 7.02 -11.15 0.61
CA LYS A 137 7.97 -12.24 0.38
C LYS A 137 8.03 -13.21 1.55
N GLU A 138 8.08 -12.71 2.78
CA GLU A 138 8.12 -13.55 3.99
C GLU A 138 7.00 -14.60 3.99
N LEU A 139 5.76 -14.19 3.69
CA LEU A 139 4.63 -15.11 3.66
C LEU A 139 4.66 -16.01 2.43
N ARG A 140 4.89 -15.42 1.26
CA ARG A 140 4.83 -16.13 -0.01
C ARG A 140 5.91 -17.19 -0.09
N ASP A 141 7.13 -16.88 0.34
CA ASP A 141 8.25 -17.81 0.30
C ASP A 141 7.98 -19.00 1.22
N ARG A 142 7.50 -18.74 2.43
CA ARG A 142 7.09 -19.76 3.40
C ARG A 142 6.06 -20.73 2.83
N ILE A 143 5.02 -20.21 2.17
CA ILE A 143 3.90 -21.04 1.67
C ILE A 143 4.22 -21.72 0.33
N VAL A 144 4.83 -20.99 -0.60
CA VAL A 144 4.99 -21.44 -2.00
C VAL A 144 6.27 -22.26 -2.17
N PHE A 145 7.38 -21.82 -1.56
CA PHE A 145 8.68 -22.46 -1.73
C PHE A 145 9.00 -23.42 -0.59
N ASP A 146 8.86 -22.97 0.66
CA ASP A 146 9.18 -23.79 1.83
C ASP A 146 8.06 -24.79 2.16
N LYS A 147 6.87 -24.57 1.59
CA LYS A 147 5.65 -25.40 1.75
C LYS A 147 5.23 -25.53 3.21
N GLU A 148 5.55 -24.54 4.02
CA GLU A 148 5.21 -24.50 5.43
C GLU A 148 3.87 -23.78 5.62
N VAL A 149 2.98 -24.40 6.41
CA VAL A 149 1.69 -23.82 6.77
C VAL A 149 1.87 -22.93 8.00
N PRO A 150 1.69 -21.60 7.90
CA PRO A 150 1.75 -20.74 9.07
C PRO A 150 0.54 -20.99 9.98
N THR A 151 0.74 -20.85 11.27
CA THR A 151 -0.34 -20.85 12.28
C THR A 151 -1.26 -19.64 12.09
N TYR A 152 -2.46 -19.70 12.68
CA TYR A 152 -3.37 -18.55 12.61
C TYR A 152 -2.78 -17.30 13.28
N ASP A 153 -2.10 -17.48 14.41
CA ASP A 153 -1.55 -16.36 15.19
C ASP A 153 -0.39 -15.68 14.45
N GLU A 154 0.46 -16.45 13.74
CA GLU A 154 1.51 -15.89 12.88
C GLU A 154 0.92 -15.06 11.72
N VAL A 155 -0.15 -15.55 11.08
CA VAL A 155 -0.81 -14.80 10.00
C VAL A 155 -1.46 -13.52 10.53
N VAL A 156 -2.03 -13.56 11.74
CA VAL A 156 -2.58 -12.37 12.41
C VAL A 156 -1.49 -11.37 12.78
N ASP A 157 -0.32 -11.83 13.24
CA ASP A 157 0.81 -10.95 13.51
C ASP A 157 1.32 -10.27 12.24
N LEU A 158 1.54 -11.04 11.18
CA LEU A 158 1.90 -10.51 9.87
C LEU A 158 0.90 -9.44 9.40
N ARG A 159 -0.41 -9.68 9.53
CA ARG A 159 -1.45 -8.68 9.18
C ARG A 159 -1.26 -7.36 9.91
N LYS A 160 -0.88 -7.38 11.19
CA LYS A 160 -0.63 -6.15 11.96
C LYS A 160 0.60 -5.41 11.42
N ARG A 161 1.69 -6.14 11.14
CA ARG A 161 2.90 -5.55 10.55
C ARG A 161 2.63 -4.97 9.15
N VAL A 162 1.82 -5.66 8.35
CA VAL A 162 1.37 -5.20 7.03
C VAL A 162 0.56 -3.90 7.16
N ALA A 163 -0.40 -3.84 8.09
CA ALA A 163 -1.18 -2.61 8.32
C ALA A 163 -0.29 -1.43 8.74
N VAL A 164 0.66 -1.65 9.65
CA VAL A 164 1.66 -0.63 10.03
C VAL A 164 2.45 -0.17 8.81
N GLN A 165 2.94 -1.11 7.99
CA GLN A 165 3.76 -0.76 6.84
C GLN A 165 2.98 -0.04 5.73
N LYS A 166 1.67 -0.31 5.56
CA LYS A 166 0.79 0.47 4.68
C LYS A 166 0.70 1.92 5.13
N ARG A 167 0.56 2.16 6.44
CA ARG A 167 0.53 3.51 7.01
C ARG A 167 1.83 4.26 6.75
N GLU A 168 2.97 3.59 6.92
CA GLU A 168 4.28 4.19 6.63
C GLU A 168 4.42 4.57 5.15
N VAL A 169 3.87 3.78 4.22
CA VAL A 169 3.85 4.13 2.80
C VAL A 169 2.96 5.35 2.57
N HIS A 170 1.73 5.36 3.09
CA HIS A 170 0.80 6.49 2.92
C HIS A 170 1.35 7.77 3.53
N LYS A 171 1.94 7.69 4.71
CA LYS A 171 2.61 8.83 5.35
C LYS A 171 3.75 9.34 4.50
N ALA A 172 4.61 8.47 3.97
CA ALA A 172 5.71 8.89 3.10
C ALA A 172 5.23 9.57 1.79
N LEU A 173 4.07 9.14 1.25
CA LEU A 173 3.44 9.80 0.11
C LEU A 173 2.88 11.18 0.48
N ALA A 174 2.19 11.28 1.62
CA ALA A 174 1.64 12.54 2.13
C ALA A 174 2.75 13.55 2.45
N ASP A 175 3.79 13.14 3.18
CA ASP A 175 4.94 14.00 3.52
C ASP A 175 5.65 14.50 2.25
N PHE A 176 5.79 13.64 1.23
CA PHE A 176 6.36 14.04 -0.05
C PHE A 176 5.47 15.06 -0.77
N TYR A 177 4.16 14.86 -0.74
CA TYR A 177 3.18 15.76 -1.32
C TYR A 177 3.20 17.15 -0.64
N ASP A 178 3.20 17.19 0.69
CA ASP A 178 3.29 18.44 1.46
C ASP A 178 4.58 19.20 1.15
N GLY A 179 5.69 18.47 0.98
CA GLY A 179 6.96 19.02 0.53
C GLY A 179 6.93 19.64 -0.87
N LEU A 180 6.02 19.23 -1.76
CA LEU A 180 5.81 19.89 -3.06
C LEU A 180 5.08 21.24 -2.89
N GLN A 181 4.30 21.41 -1.84
CA GLN A 181 3.57 22.66 -1.58
C GLN A 181 4.43 23.72 -0.88
N THR A 182 5.26 23.33 0.08
CA THR A 182 6.11 24.28 0.85
C THR A 182 7.20 24.90 -0.02
N ASN A 183 7.87 24.11 -0.86
CA ASN A 183 8.87 24.62 -1.81
C ASN A 183 8.31 25.64 -2.83
N ASN A 184 6.99 25.69 -3.03
CA ASN A 184 6.36 26.72 -3.86
C ASN A 184 6.10 28.04 -3.12
N LYS A 185 6.03 28.02 -1.78
CA LYS A 185 5.80 29.21 -0.94
C LYS A 185 7.09 29.99 -0.67
N ASP A 186 8.24 29.32 -0.57
CA ASP A 186 9.51 29.95 -0.19
C ASP A 186 10.20 30.74 -1.32
N THR A 187 9.66 30.72 -2.55
CA THR A 187 10.13 31.57 -3.67
C THR A 187 9.36 32.90 -3.77
N GLN A 188 8.81 33.40 -2.66
CA GLN A 188 8.03 34.65 -2.58
C GLN A 188 8.78 35.82 -1.91
N TYR A 189 10.11 35.78 -1.82
CA TYR A 189 10.91 36.93 -1.42
C TYR A 189 11.88 37.33 -2.53
#